data_AF-A0A8T5ME04-F1
#
_entry.id   AF-A0A8T5ME04-F1
#
_cell.length_a   1.000
_cell.length_b   1.000
_cell.length_c   1.000
_cell.angle_alpha   90.00
_cell.angle_beta   90.00
_cell.angle_gamma   90.00
#
_symmetry.space_group_name_H-M   'P 1'
#
loop_
_entity.id
_entity.type
_entity.pdbx_description
1 polymer ?
#
loop_
_entity_poly.entity_id
_entity_poly.type
_entity_poly.pdbx_seq_one_letter_code
_entity_poly.pdbx_strand_id
1 'polypeptide(L)'
;MNEKEVIKAAEQAYSMFSKKHKVDVFLEFLNEEEFFDLSSRSRIIHEEMKEGLPIKVGSLVVHSGRKETIVLCKDVINLLTKDPEFIKALVLHELFHVLDRSKVKGQDMLDFIASEDRVHKDFKKEFPKYAEMLEI
;
A
#
# COMPACT_ATOMS: atom_id res chain seq x y z
N MET A 1 0.13 9.06 16.17
CA MET A 1 0.02 7.76 16.84
C MET A 1 1.42 7.33 17.22
N ASN A 2 1.56 6.48 18.22
CA ASN A 2 2.84 5.86 18.50
C ASN A 2 3.08 4.67 17.55
N GLU A 3 4.33 4.23 17.43
CA GLU A 3 4.72 3.15 16.53
C GLU A 3 3.95 1.83 16.78
N LYS A 4 3.67 1.50 18.05
CA LYS A 4 2.96 0.27 18.40
C LYS A 4 1.52 0.27 17.87
N GLU A 5 0.87 1.42 17.82
CA GLU A 5 -0.48 1.56 17.27
C GLU A 5 -0.51 1.32 15.77
N VAL A 6 0.48 1.86 15.05
CA VAL A 6 0.62 1.69 13.59
C VAL A 6 0.85 0.22 13.25
N ILE A 7 1.81 -0.42 13.92
CA ILE A 7 2.13 -1.84 13.72
C ILE A 7 0.89 -2.70 13.99
N LYS A 8 0.23 -2.48 15.13
CA LYS A 8 -0.95 -3.26 15.52
C LYS A 8 -2.09 -3.11 14.50
N ALA A 9 -2.33 -1.91 13.98
CA ALA A 9 -3.36 -1.69 12.97
C ALA A 9 -3.04 -2.41 11.66
N ALA A 10 -1.79 -2.34 11.21
CA ALA A 10 -1.33 -3.01 10.00
C ALA A 10 -1.43 -4.56 10.13
N GLU A 11 -0.99 -5.11 11.26
CA GLU A 11 -1.11 -6.56 11.54
C GLU A 11 -2.56 -7.03 11.60
N GLN A 12 -3.47 -6.22 12.15
CA GLN A 12 -4.90 -6.52 12.17
C GLN A 12 -5.46 -6.59 10.75
N ALA A 13 -5.16 -5.62 9.89
CA ALA A 13 -5.57 -5.63 8.49
C ALA A 13 -5.02 -6.85 7.74
N TYR A 14 -3.73 -7.15 7.92
CA TYR A 14 -3.11 -8.34 7.33
C TYR A 14 -3.80 -9.63 7.80
N SER A 15 -4.08 -9.77 9.10
CA SER A 15 -4.76 -10.95 9.64
C SER A 15 -6.18 -11.12 9.08
N MET A 16 -6.91 -10.01 8.91
CA MET A 16 -8.26 -10.02 8.32
C MET A 16 -8.28 -10.53 6.87
N PHE A 17 -7.24 -10.22 6.09
CA PHE A 17 -7.20 -10.51 4.65
C PHE A 17 -6.50 -11.83 4.31
N SER A 18 -5.32 -12.08 4.90
CA SER A 18 -4.39 -13.15 4.54
C SER A 18 -5.02 -14.55 4.59
N LYS A 19 -5.82 -14.84 5.62
CA LYS A 19 -6.45 -16.16 5.79
C LYS A 19 -7.46 -16.46 4.68
N LYS A 20 -8.22 -15.47 4.24
CA LYS A 20 -9.26 -15.63 3.22
C LYS A 20 -8.65 -15.76 1.83
N HIS A 21 -7.66 -14.92 1.51
CA HIS A 21 -7.09 -14.81 0.17
C HIS A 21 -5.81 -15.61 -0.05
N LYS A 22 -5.29 -16.25 1.01
CA LYS A 22 -4.03 -17.03 1.00
C LYS A 22 -2.85 -16.21 0.48
N VAL A 23 -2.81 -14.93 0.85
CA VAL A 23 -1.73 -13.99 0.53
C VAL A 23 -0.76 -13.95 1.72
N ASP A 24 0.54 -14.15 1.46
CA ASP A 24 1.60 -14.04 2.45
C ASP A 24 2.50 -12.86 2.08
N VAL A 25 2.59 -11.87 2.98
CA VAL A 25 3.44 -10.69 2.83
C VAL A 25 4.28 -10.49 4.09
N PHE A 26 5.39 -9.78 3.94
CA PHE A 26 6.11 -9.20 5.07
C PHE A 26 5.66 -7.75 5.24
N LEU A 27 5.42 -7.32 6.48
CA LEU A 27 5.16 -5.91 6.79
C LEU A 27 6.47 -5.28 7.27
N GLU A 28 6.94 -4.28 6.56
CA GLU A 28 8.16 -3.54 6.87
C GLU A 28 7.81 -2.09 7.20
N PHE A 29 8.43 -1.54 8.24
CA PHE A 29 8.14 -0.19 8.72
C PHE A 29 9.39 0.66 8.66
N LEU A 30 9.41 1.61 7.72
CA LEU A 30 10.55 2.48 7.47
C LEU A 30 10.30 3.88 8.03
N ASN A 31 11.39 4.61 8.26
CA ASN A 31 11.33 6.06 8.43
C ASN A 31 11.19 6.78 7.07
N GLU A 32 11.00 8.09 7.11
CA GLU A 32 10.85 8.93 5.91
C GLU A 32 12.04 8.83 4.93
N GLU A 33 13.27 8.90 5.42
CA GLU A 33 14.49 8.87 4.60
C GLU A 33 14.65 7.53 3.86
N GLU A 34 14.51 6.42 4.60
CA GLU A 34 14.58 5.05 4.06
C GLU A 34 13.47 4.79 3.04
N PHE A 35 12.25 5.27 3.33
CA PHE A 35 11.12 5.12 2.42
C PHE A 35 11.33 5.90 1.14
N PHE A 36 11.79 7.15 1.21
CA PHE A 36 12.06 7.94 0.01
C PHE A 36 13.19 7.35 -0.82
N ASP A 37 14.30 6.90 -0.21
CA ASP A 37 15.38 6.23 -0.93
C ASP A 37 14.87 4.99 -1.67
N LEU A 38 14.07 4.16 -1.01
CA LEU A 38 13.46 2.98 -1.63
C LEU A 38 12.51 3.36 -2.78
N SER A 39 11.63 4.32 -2.53
CA SER A 39 10.60 4.75 -3.48
C SER A 39 11.20 5.37 -4.75
N SER A 40 12.31 6.10 -4.62
CA SER A 40 13.03 6.74 -5.74
C SER A 40 13.59 5.75 -6.77
N ARG A 41 13.74 4.47 -6.38
CA ARG A 41 14.18 3.40 -7.28
C ARG A 41 13.05 2.91 -8.19
N SER A 42 11.80 3.22 -7.87
CA SER A 42 10.66 2.98 -8.75
C SER A 42 10.59 4.08 -9.80
N ARG A 43 10.62 3.70 -11.07
CA ARG A 43 10.50 4.65 -12.18
C ARG A 43 9.19 5.45 -12.12
N ILE A 44 8.10 4.79 -11.75
CA ILE A 44 6.76 5.41 -11.67
C ILE A 44 6.72 6.44 -10.54
N ILE A 45 7.20 6.08 -9.35
CA ILE A 45 7.23 7.02 -8.22
C ILE A 45 8.18 8.19 -8.52
N HIS A 46 9.31 7.92 -9.18
CA HIS A 46 10.22 8.99 -9.61
C HIS A 46 9.58 9.96 -10.61
N GLU A 47 8.72 9.46 -11.50
CA GLU A 47 7.93 10.28 -12.42
C GLU A 47 6.88 11.12 -11.65
N GLU A 48 6.14 10.54 -10.69
CA GLU A 48 5.20 11.27 -9.83
C GLU A 48 5.90 12.37 -8.99
N MET A 49 7.04 12.06 -8.38
CA MET A 49 7.81 13.01 -7.58
C MET A 49 8.33 14.18 -8.43
N LYS A 50 8.74 13.92 -9.68
CA LYS A 50 9.16 14.97 -10.62
C LYS A 50 8.02 15.89 -11.04
N GLU A 51 6.82 15.35 -11.15
CA GLU A 51 5.62 16.13 -11.47
C GLU A 51 5.10 16.93 -10.26
N GLY A 52 5.75 16.81 -9.09
CA GLY A 52 5.32 17.46 -7.86
C GLY A 52 4.02 16.87 -7.33
N LEU A 53 3.64 15.68 -7.79
CA LEU A 53 2.51 14.94 -7.26
C LEU A 53 2.95 14.37 -5.91
N PRO A 54 2.19 14.60 -4.83
CA PRO A 54 2.53 14.03 -3.53
C PRO A 54 2.57 12.50 -3.68
N ILE A 55 3.61 11.84 -3.16
CA ILE A 55 3.59 10.39 -3.00
C ILE A 55 2.35 10.08 -2.17
N LYS A 56 1.30 9.58 -2.83
CA LYS A 56 -0.05 9.61 -2.27
C LYS A 56 -0.24 8.62 -1.13
N VAL A 57 0.76 7.81 -0.81
CA VAL A 57 0.58 6.74 0.12
C VAL A 57 1.83 6.56 0.94
N GLY A 58 1.69 6.65 2.27
CA GLY A 58 2.72 6.20 3.22
C GLY A 58 2.91 4.68 3.19
N SER A 59 2.65 4.03 2.05
CA SER A 59 2.81 2.61 1.79
C SER A 59 3.20 2.35 0.34
N LEU A 60 3.86 1.22 0.12
CA LEU A 60 4.09 0.65 -1.22
C LEU A 60 4.30 -0.86 -1.12
N VAL A 61 4.09 -1.57 -2.23
CA VAL A 61 4.43 -2.99 -2.35
C VAL A 61 5.80 -3.14 -3.03
N VAL A 62 6.72 -3.84 -2.36
CA VAL A 62 8.00 -4.28 -2.93
C VAL A 62 7.91 -5.75 -3.34
N HIS A 63 8.00 -5.96 -4.64
CA HIS A 63 8.03 -7.27 -5.26
C HIS A 63 9.43 -7.88 -5.25
N SER A 64 9.87 -8.42 -4.11
CA SER A 64 11.14 -9.16 -4.04
C SER A 64 10.93 -10.62 -4.45
N GLY A 65 11.84 -11.20 -5.24
CA GLY A 65 11.70 -12.58 -5.78
C GLY A 65 11.63 -13.70 -4.74
N ARG A 66 11.69 -13.40 -3.43
CA ARG A 66 11.55 -14.37 -2.33
C ARG A 66 10.28 -14.19 -1.51
N LYS A 67 9.82 -12.95 -1.31
CA LYS A 67 8.60 -12.63 -0.56
C LYS A 67 8.10 -11.24 -0.91
N GLU A 68 6.79 -11.09 -1.01
CA GLU A 68 6.14 -9.80 -1.16
C GLU A 68 6.27 -9.01 0.14
N THR A 69 6.66 -7.73 0.05
CA THR A 69 6.77 -6.86 1.22
C THR A 69 5.86 -5.66 1.04
N ILE A 70 5.00 -5.38 2.02
CA ILE A 70 4.30 -4.09 2.13
C ILE A 70 5.15 -3.23 3.05
N VAL A 71 5.67 -2.15 2.49
CA VAL A 71 6.47 -1.17 3.22
C VAL A 71 5.55 -0.04 3.65
N LEU A 72 5.62 0.36 4.92
CA LEU A 72 4.85 1.44 5.52
C LEU A 72 5.80 2.51 6.06
N CYS A 73 5.62 3.77 5.63
CA CYS A 73 6.35 4.91 6.17
C CYS A 73 5.61 5.46 7.40
N LYS A 74 6.17 5.22 8.59
CA LYS A 74 5.55 5.61 9.86
C LYS A 74 5.37 7.12 9.98
N ASP A 75 6.33 7.89 9.46
CA ASP A 75 6.33 9.35 9.56
C ASP A 75 5.25 9.96 8.67
N VAL A 76 5.19 9.53 7.40
CA VAL A 76 4.15 9.95 6.45
C VAL A 76 2.76 9.54 6.93
N ILE A 77 2.56 8.30 7.39
CA ILE A 77 1.27 7.85 7.96
C ILE A 77 0.85 8.75 9.12
N ASN A 78 1.78 9.08 10.02
CA ASN A 78 1.50 9.93 11.16
C ASN A 78 1.21 11.39 10.80
N LEU A 79 1.70 11.87 9.66
CA LEU A 79 1.35 13.19 9.12
C LEU A 79 -0.05 13.18 8.50
N LEU A 80 -0.38 12.12 7.76
CA LEU A 80 -1.64 11.98 7.04
C LEU A 80 -2.83 11.75 7.98
N THR A 81 -2.64 11.00 9.07
CA THR A 81 -3.75 10.61 9.94
C THR A 81 -3.34 10.33 11.39
N LYS A 82 -4.34 10.35 12.29
CA LYS A 82 -4.27 9.78 13.64
C LYS A 82 -5.28 8.63 13.84
N ASP A 83 -5.94 8.20 12.78
CA ASP A 83 -6.95 7.13 12.79
C ASP A 83 -6.33 5.78 12.40
N PRO A 84 -6.30 4.79 13.30
CA PRO A 84 -5.84 3.44 12.99
C PRO A 84 -6.65 2.74 11.87
N GLU A 85 -7.91 3.12 11.65
CA GLU A 85 -8.73 2.53 10.57
C GLU A 85 -8.22 2.92 9.19
N PHE A 86 -7.63 4.10 9.03
CA PHE A 86 -6.99 4.51 7.79
C PHE A 86 -5.76 3.65 7.48
N ILE A 87 -4.96 3.30 8.49
CA ILE A 87 -3.82 2.37 8.31
C ILE A 87 -4.31 1.01 7.84
N LYS A 88 -5.43 0.53 8.40
CA LYS A 88 -6.03 -0.73 7.93
C LYS A 88 -6.49 -0.60 6.48
N ALA A 89 -7.11 0.52 6.12
CA ALA A 89 -7.52 0.77 4.74
C ALA A 89 -6.33 0.71 3.78
N LEU A 90 -5.23 1.39 4.12
CA LEU A 90 -3.98 1.36 3.35
C LEU A 90 -3.46 -0.07 3.17
N VAL A 91 -3.27 -0.79 4.26
CA VAL A 91 -2.72 -2.16 4.20
C VAL A 91 -3.64 -3.10 3.42
N LEU A 92 -4.96 -2.99 3.58
CA LEU A 92 -5.91 -3.78 2.79
C LEU A 92 -5.81 -3.46 1.30
N HIS A 93 -5.70 -2.18 0.93
CA HIS A 93 -5.52 -1.75 -0.46
C HIS A 93 -4.24 -2.35 -1.07
N GLU A 94 -3.10 -2.26 -0.38
CA GLU A 94 -1.84 -2.85 -0.84
C GLU A 94 -1.91 -4.38 -0.95
N LEU A 95 -2.67 -5.05 -0.10
CA LEU A 95 -2.89 -6.50 -0.20
C LEU A 95 -3.69 -6.90 -1.44
N PHE A 96 -4.58 -6.04 -1.94
CA PHE A 96 -5.23 -6.26 -3.23
C PHE A 96 -4.25 -6.09 -4.40
N HIS A 97 -3.28 -5.18 -4.32
CA HIS A 97 -2.18 -5.09 -5.30
C HIS A 97 -1.36 -6.38 -5.35
N VAL A 98 -1.04 -6.96 -4.20
CA VAL A 98 -0.37 -8.27 -4.14
C VAL A 98 -1.21 -9.37 -4.77
N LEU A 99 -2.53 -9.38 -4.52
CA LEU A 99 -3.45 -10.36 -5.11
C LEU A 99 -3.58 -10.20 -6.63
N ASP A 100 -3.59 -8.96 -7.13
CA ASP A 100 -3.75 -8.66 -8.55
C ASP A 100 -2.43 -8.77 -9.34
N ARG A 101 -1.28 -8.90 -8.67
CA ARG A 101 0.07 -8.97 -9.28
C ARG A 101 0.13 -9.91 -10.48
N SER A 102 -0.48 -11.09 -10.39
CA SER A 102 -0.49 -12.09 -11.49
C SER A 102 -1.18 -11.61 -12.77
N LYS A 103 -1.96 -10.54 -12.71
CA LYS A 103 -2.70 -9.94 -13.83
C LYS A 103 -1.97 -8.75 -14.46
N VAL A 104 -0.92 -8.23 -13.83
CA VAL A 104 -0.06 -7.18 -14.38
C VAL A 104 0.89 -7.81 -15.40
N LYS A 105 0.79 -7.38 -16.67
CA LYS A 105 1.49 -8.02 -17.80
C LYS A 105 2.73 -7.24 -18.27
N GLY A 106 2.81 -5.95 -17.95
CA GLY A 106 3.88 -5.04 -18.30
C GLY A 106 4.26 -4.09 -17.16
N GLN A 107 5.20 -3.19 -17.45
CA GLN A 107 5.69 -2.17 -16.52
C GLN A 107 5.41 -0.75 -17.03
N ASP A 108 4.44 -0.60 -17.93
CA ASP A 108 4.03 0.71 -18.45
C ASP A 108 2.91 1.34 -17.60
N MET A 109 2.73 2.65 -17.78
CA MET A 109 1.78 3.45 -17.02
C MET A 109 0.32 3.02 -17.26
N LEU A 110 -0.03 2.51 -18.44
CA LEU A 110 -1.40 2.09 -18.75
C LEU A 110 -1.74 0.79 -18.02
N ASP A 111 -0.82 -0.16 -17.96
CA ASP A 111 -0.96 -1.38 -17.17
C ASP A 111 -1.08 -1.07 -15.67
N PHE A 112 -0.35 -0.05 -15.18
CA PHE A 112 -0.47 0.43 -13.80
C PHE A 112 -1.86 1.02 -13.52
N ILE A 113 -2.33 1.96 -14.35
CA ILE A 113 -3.68 2.55 -14.20
C ILE A 113 -4.75 1.46 -14.23
N ALA A 114 -4.65 0.51 -15.17
CA ALA A 114 -5.58 -0.60 -15.25
C ALA A 114 -5.52 -1.52 -14.02
N SER A 115 -4.36 -1.65 -13.38
CA SER A 115 -4.18 -2.37 -12.10
C SER A 115 -4.87 -1.64 -10.96
N GLU A 116 -4.64 -0.34 -10.82
CA GLU A 116 -5.29 0.52 -9.82
C GLU A 116 -6.82 0.43 -9.92
N ASP A 117 -7.38 0.53 -11.13
CA ASP A 117 -8.83 0.42 -11.35
C ASP A 117 -9.41 -0.91 -10.87
N ARG A 118 -8.69 -2.03 -11.15
CA ARG A 118 -9.12 -3.37 -10.71
C ARG A 118 -9.04 -3.50 -9.20
N VAL A 119 -7.93 -3.06 -8.60
CA VAL A 119 -7.73 -3.09 -7.16
C VAL A 119 -8.76 -2.25 -6.45
N HIS A 120 -9.00 -1.02 -6.90
CA HIS A 120 -10.03 -0.15 -6.34
C HIS A 120 -11.42 -0.78 -6.40
N LYS A 121 -11.79 -1.36 -7.54
CA LYS A 121 -13.09 -2.03 -7.72
C LYS A 121 -13.25 -3.22 -6.77
N ASP A 122 -12.25 -4.10 -6.70
CA ASP A 122 -12.32 -5.31 -5.86
C ASP A 122 -12.27 -4.94 -4.36
N PHE A 123 -11.47 -3.93 -4.01
CA PHE A 123 -11.38 -3.40 -2.65
C PHE A 123 -12.71 -2.78 -2.19
N LYS A 124 -13.32 -1.92 -3.00
CA LYS A 124 -14.62 -1.30 -2.69
C LYS A 124 -15.74 -2.32 -2.53
N LYS A 125 -15.68 -3.42 -3.30
CA LYS A 125 -16.65 -4.50 -3.19
C LYS A 125 -16.53 -5.27 -1.88
N GLU A 126 -15.31 -5.55 -1.42
CA GLU A 126 -15.09 -6.38 -0.23
C GLU A 126 -15.05 -5.58 1.07
N PHE A 127 -14.53 -4.35 1.02
CA PHE A 127 -14.27 -3.49 2.17
C PHE A 127 -14.78 -2.06 1.91
N PRO A 128 -16.09 -1.85 1.63
CA PRO A 128 -16.63 -0.55 1.23
C PRO A 128 -16.33 0.57 2.22
N LYS A 129 -16.45 0.30 3.55
CA LYS A 129 -16.11 1.26 4.61
C LYS A 129 -14.65 1.74 4.52
N TYR A 130 -13.72 0.86 4.20
CA TYR A 130 -12.30 1.21 4.12
C TYR A 130 -11.96 1.87 2.77
N ALA A 131 -12.67 1.53 1.70
CA ALA A 131 -12.52 2.20 0.41
C ALA A 131 -12.91 3.69 0.49
N GLU A 132 -14.00 4.02 1.16
CA GLU A 132 -14.42 5.42 1.41
C GLU A 132 -13.35 6.24 2.13
N MET A 133 -12.48 5.61 2.94
CA MET A 133 -11.39 6.30 3.64
C MET A 133 -10.21 6.66 2.74
N LEU A 134 -10.08 6.02 1.58
CA LEU A 134 -9.00 6.27 0.61
C LEU A 134 -9.46 7.07 -0.61
N GLU A 135 -10.76 7.38 -0.72
CA GLU A 135 -11.27 8.31 -1.73
C GLU A 135 -10.88 9.75 -1.33
N ILE A 136 -9.70 10.20 -1.78
CA ILE A 136 -9.18 11.58 -1.64
C ILE A 136 -9.34 12.35 -2.95
#